data_AF-A0A7Y5KCX0-F1
#
_entry.id   AF-A0A7Y5KCX0-F1
#
_cell.length_a   1.000
_cell.length_b   1.000
_cell.length_c   1.000
_cell.angle_alpha   90.00
_cell.angle_beta   90.00
_cell.angle_gamma   90.00
#
_symmetry.space_group_name_H-M   'P 1'
#
loop_
_entity.id
_entity.type
_entity.pdbx_description
1 polymer ?
#
loop_
_entity_poly.entity_id
_entity_poly.type
_entity_poly.pdbx_seq_one_letter_code
_entity_poly.pdbx_strand_id
1 'polypeptide(L)'
;MEEVSLGKALALLQVYPDCNPLPPAYEPWRDLLLSLRERREQLQADADIISKTFIAIPAQGCEMEQGLLAGNSDFFLVYLLIAPFAETGPGDCLRLFQHLNGCYMCFEEYSPVFRDYYYMLQDLGGSVPISKSH
;
A
#
# COMPACT_ATOMS: atom_id res chain seq x y z
N MET A 1 -10.39 -2.22 21.71
CA MET A 1 -10.47 -1.45 20.46
C MET A 1 -9.65 -2.23 19.45
N GLU A 2 -10.24 -2.64 18.33
CA GLU A 2 -9.50 -3.37 17.30
C GLU A 2 -8.47 -2.40 16.69
N GLU A 3 -7.21 -2.80 16.63
CA GLU A 3 -6.17 -2.02 15.99
C GLU A 3 -6.44 -1.99 14.48
N VAL A 4 -6.47 -0.80 13.89
CA VAL A 4 -6.69 -0.66 12.44
C VAL A 4 -5.42 -1.10 11.72
N SER A 5 -5.53 -2.13 10.87
CA SER A 5 -4.40 -2.53 10.06
C SER A 5 -4.13 -1.50 8.97
N LEU A 6 -2.86 -1.39 8.56
CA LEU A 6 -2.44 -0.49 7.49
C LEU A 6 -3.28 -0.73 6.22
N GLY A 7 -3.59 -1.99 5.88
CA GLY A 7 -4.42 -2.34 4.73
C GLY A 7 -5.81 -1.70 4.77
N LYS A 8 -6.52 -1.82 5.91
CA LYS A 8 -7.83 -1.19 6.12
C LYS A 8 -7.75 0.33 6.00
N ALA A 9 -6.72 0.94 6.57
CA ALA A 9 -6.52 2.38 6.51
C ALA A 9 -6.27 2.88 5.07
N LEU A 10 -5.47 2.15 4.29
CA LEU A 10 -5.20 2.47 2.88
C LEU A 10 -6.46 2.35 2.02
N ALA A 11 -7.29 1.32 2.25
CA ALA A 11 -8.56 1.14 1.55
C ALA A 11 -9.53 2.29 1.82
N LEU A 12 -9.62 2.73 3.08
CA LEU A 12 -10.41 3.89 3.46
C LEU A 12 -9.89 5.17 2.82
N LEU A 13 -8.56 5.36 2.77
CA LEU A 13 -7.96 6.53 2.14
C LEU A 13 -8.16 6.55 0.62
N GLN A 14 -8.37 5.39 -0.02
CA GLN A 14 -8.77 5.33 -1.42
C GLN A 14 -10.23 5.79 -1.63
N VAL A 15 -11.14 5.37 -0.77
CA VAL A 15 -12.58 5.70 -0.89
C VAL A 15 -12.87 7.12 -0.38
N TYR A 16 -12.16 7.56 0.64
CA TYR A 16 -12.31 8.86 1.30
C TYR A 16 -10.98 9.64 1.28
N PRO A 17 -10.50 10.08 0.10
CA PRO A 17 -9.16 10.66 -0.08
C PRO A 17 -8.90 11.92 0.74
N ASP A 18 -9.94 12.70 1.03
CA ASP A 18 -9.85 13.93 1.81
C ASP A 18 -10.12 13.73 3.31
N CYS A 19 -10.51 12.52 3.72
CA CYS A 19 -10.96 12.21 5.07
C CYS A 19 -12.14 13.09 5.55
N ASN A 20 -12.95 13.61 4.62
CA ASN A 20 -14.05 14.51 4.92
C ASN A 20 -15.22 14.42 3.90
N PRO A 21 -16.45 14.04 4.32
CA PRO A 21 -16.78 13.45 5.62
C PRO A 21 -16.35 11.99 5.70
N LEU A 22 -15.85 11.56 6.87
CA LEU A 22 -15.66 10.13 7.19
C LEU A 22 -16.95 9.57 7.80
N PRO A 23 -17.36 8.34 7.44
CA PRO A 23 -18.44 7.65 8.14
C PRO A 23 -18.15 7.51 9.65
N PRO A 24 -19.17 7.62 10.53
CA PRO A 24 -18.98 7.54 11.99
C PRO A 24 -18.26 6.29 12.48
N ALA A 25 -18.40 5.17 11.76
CA ALA A 25 -17.71 3.92 12.08
C ALA A 25 -16.18 4.00 11.97
N TYR A 26 -15.66 4.93 11.16
CA TYR A 26 -14.22 5.08 10.88
C TYR A 26 -13.62 6.34 11.51
N GLU A 27 -14.45 7.14 12.17
CA GLU A 27 -14.02 8.32 12.92
C GLU A 27 -12.90 8.04 13.93
N PRO A 28 -12.89 6.90 14.67
CA PRO A 28 -11.78 6.57 15.57
C PRO A 28 -10.41 6.43 14.88
N TRP A 29 -10.37 6.32 13.55
CA TRP A 29 -9.14 6.16 12.77
C TRP A 29 -8.71 7.45 12.07
N ARG A 30 -9.41 8.57 12.31
CA ARG A 30 -9.18 9.86 11.62
C ARG A 30 -7.73 10.31 11.66
N ASP A 31 -7.08 10.29 12.83
CA ASP A 31 -5.72 10.81 12.97
C ASP A 31 -4.71 10.02 12.13
N LEU A 32 -4.84 8.68 12.11
CA LEU A 32 -4.03 7.83 11.25
C LEU A 32 -4.29 8.12 9.77
N LEU A 33 -5.56 8.25 9.37
CA LEU A 33 -5.92 8.53 7.98
C LEU A 33 -5.39 9.88 7.50
N LEU A 34 -5.47 10.92 8.36
CA LEU A 34 -4.90 12.23 8.07
C LEU A 34 -3.37 12.16 7.94
N SER A 35 -2.69 11.44 8.84
CA SER A 35 -1.24 11.25 8.76
C SER A 35 -0.82 10.52 7.48
N LEU A 36 -1.53 9.45 7.09
CA LEU A 36 -1.27 8.73 5.84
C LEU A 36 -1.60 9.58 4.61
N ARG A 37 -2.65 10.42 4.66
CA ARG A 37 -2.99 11.37 3.60
C ARG A 37 -1.87 12.39 3.39
N GLU A 38 -1.41 13.03 4.46
CA GLU A 38 -0.30 13.99 4.41
C GLU A 38 0.97 13.31 3.89
N ARG A 39 1.25 12.08 4.31
CA ARG A 39 2.38 11.32 3.80
C ARG A 39 2.24 11.01 2.31
N ARG A 40 1.04 10.62 1.85
CA ARG A 40 0.74 10.39 0.43
C ARG A 40 1.02 11.64 -0.41
N GLU A 41 0.55 12.80 0.04
CA GLU A 41 0.76 14.08 -0.66
C GLU A 41 2.26 14.43 -0.77
N GLN A 42 3.03 14.22 0.31
CA GLN A 42 4.48 14.39 0.29
C GLN A 42 5.17 13.46 -0.72
N LEU A 43 4.75 12.19 -0.77
CA LEU A 43 5.30 11.20 -1.70
C LEU A 43 4.94 11.56 -3.15
N GLN A 44 3.70 11.98 -3.42
CA GLN A 44 3.24 12.38 -4.75
C GLN A 44 3.96 13.62 -5.30
N ALA A 45 4.52 14.47 -4.43
CA ALA A 45 5.32 15.61 -4.85
C ALA A 45 6.73 15.23 -5.36
N ASP A 46 7.22 14.02 -5.06
CA ASP A 46 8.51 13.51 -5.54
C ASP A 46 8.31 12.77 -6.88
N ALA A 47 8.75 13.40 -7.97
CA ALA A 47 8.61 12.88 -9.33
C ALA A 47 9.26 11.50 -9.55
N ASP A 48 10.24 11.12 -8.71
CA ASP A 48 10.98 9.86 -8.83
C ASP A 48 10.54 8.82 -7.79
N ILE A 49 9.50 9.09 -6.99
CA ILE A 49 9.15 8.26 -5.83
C ILE A 49 8.85 6.81 -6.20
N ILE A 50 8.20 6.60 -7.34
CA ILE A 50 7.84 5.27 -7.84
C ILE A 50 9.14 4.48 -8.08
N SER A 51 10.03 5.01 -8.91
CA SER A 51 11.33 4.40 -9.20
C SER A 51 12.13 4.15 -7.92
N LYS A 52 12.22 5.12 -7.01
CA LYS A 52 12.96 4.96 -5.74
C LYS A 52 12.39 3.82 -4.88
N THR A 53 11.07 3.74 -4.79
CA THR A 53 10.37 2.73 -3.98
C THR A 53 10.65 1.32 -4.48
N PHE A 54 10.52 1.10 -5.79
CA PHE A 54 10.77 -0.23 -6.37
C PHE A 54 12.27 -0.54 -6.53
N ILE A 55 13.12 0.48 -6.71
CA ILE A 55 14.57 0.28 -6.77
C ILE A 55 15.12 -0.22 -5.43
N ALA A 56 14.56 0.26 -4.32
CA ALA A 56 14.95 -0.14 -2.97
C ALA A 56 14.66 -1.62 -2.65
N ILE A 57 13.75 -2.27 -3.38
CA ILE A 57 13.45 -3.69 -3.18
C ILE A 57 14.57 -4.54 -3.79
N PRO A 58 15.29 -5.36 -3.01
CA PRO A 58 16.29 -6.25 -3.57
C PRO A 58 15.60 -7.30 -4.46
N ALA A 59 16.22 -7.64 -5.59
CA ALA A 59 15.61 -8.60 -6.54
C ALA A 59 15.55 -10.04 -5.98
N GLN A 60 16.29 -10.32 -4.91
CA GLN A 60 16.37 -11.60 -4.21
C GLN A 60 15.96 -11.44 -2.75
N GLY A 61 16.10 -12.50 -1.95
CA GLY A 61 15.85 -12.48 -0.51
C GLY A 61 16.49 -11.29 0.22
N CYS A 62 15.88 -10.89 1.33
CA CYS A 62 16.41 -9.90 2.24
C CYS A 62 17.21 -10.59 3.35
N GLU A 63 18.50 -10.25 3.53
CA GLU A 63 19.36 -10.76 4.61
C GLU A 63 19.11 -10.06 5.96
N MET A 64 17.91 -9.52 6.17
CA MET A 64 17.59 -8.66 7.31
C MET A 64 16.79 -9.42 8.36
N GLU A 65 16.98 -9.10 9.64
CA GLU A 65 16.22 -9.71 10.75
C GLU A 65 14.73 -9.32 10.74
N GLN A 66 14.39 -8.18 10.14
CA GLN A 66 13.03 -7.73 9.88
C GLN A 66 12.85 -7.56 8.38
N GLY A 67 11.71 -8.00 7.83
CA GLY A 67 11.43 -7.83 6.40
C GLY A 67 11.47 -6.34 6.01
N LEU A 68 11.96 -6.02 4.81
CA LEU A 68 11.99 -4.65 4.27
C LEU A 68 10.62 -3.96 4.29
N LEU A 69 9.55 -4.75 4.21
CA LEU A 69 8.18 -4.26 4.18
C LEU A 69 7.58 -4.08 5.58
N ALA A 70 8.24 -4.57 6.64
CA ALA A 70 7.78 -4.41 8.01
C ALA A 70 7.69 -2.92 8.36
N GLY A 71 6.48 -2.44 8.68
CA GLY A 71 6.24 -1.04 9.04
C GLY A 71 6.47 -0.03 7.90
N ASN A 72 6.72 -0.46 6.67
CA ASN A 72 7.03 0.43 5.54
C ASN A 72 5.75 0.94 4.87
N SER A 73 5.06 1.88 5.52
CA SER A 73 3.82 2.48 5.00
C SER A 73 4.00 3.18 3.65
N ASP A 74 5.18 3.75 3.40
CA ASP A 74 5.47 4.47 2.16
C ASP A 74 5.43 3.55 0.95
N PHE A 75 6.02 2.35 1.06
CA PHE A 75 5.92 1.34 0.01
C PHE A 75 4.46 1.06 -0.35
N PHE A 76 3.60 0.81 0.63
CA PHE A 76 2.20 0.48 0.38
C PHE A 76 1.39 1.69 -0.12
N LEU A 77 1.67 2.91 0.36
CA LEU A 77 1.06 4.13 -0.16
C LEU A 77 1.38 4.30 -1.65
N VAL A 78 2.66 4.12 -2.03
CA VAL A 78 3.08 4.22 -3.42
C VAL A 78 2.44 3.12 -4.25
N TYR A 79 2.52 1.88 -3.79
CA TYR A 79 2.08 0.70 -4.54
C TYR A 79 0.56 0.62 -4.73
N LEU A 80 -0.22 1.03 -3.72
CA LEU A 80 -1.68 0.88 -3.75
C LEU A 80 -2.40 2.16 -4.17
N LEU A 81 -1.89 3.35 -3.83
CA LEU A 81 -2.63 4.61 -3.99
C LEU A 81 -2.02 5.62 -4.97
N ILE A 82 -0.71 5.59 -5.21
CA ILE A 82 -0.04 6.58 -6.09
C ILE A 82 0.22 6.01 -7.47
N ALA A 83 0.77 4.80 -7.53
CA ALA A 83 1.05 4.07 -8.76
C ALA A 83 0.38 2.70 -8.65
N PRO A 84 -0.96 2.64 -8.68
CA PRO A 84 -1.67 1.38 -8.64
C PRO A 84 -1.21 0.51 -9.81
N PHE A 85 -1.26 -0.80 -9.63
CA PHE A 85 -0.77 -1.86 -10.54
C PHE A 85 -0.95 -1.64 -12.06
N ALA A 86 -1.93 -0.84 -12.46
CA ALA A 86 -2.20 -0.45 -13.85
C ALA A 86 -1.21 0.57 -14.44
N GLU A 87 -0.51 1.35 -13.62
CA GLU A 87 0.39 2.44 -14.05
C GLU A 87 1.88 2.11 -13.80
N THR A 88 2.16 1.12 -12.95
CA THR A 88 3.51 0.58 -12.77
C THR A 88 3.91 -0.28 -13.97
N GLY A 89 5.06 0.02 -14.58
CA GLY A 89 5.58 -0.78 -15.68
C GLY A 89 5.78 -2.25 -15.28
N PRO A 90 5.67 -3.21 -16.22
CA PRO A 90 5.77 -4.64 -15.91
C PRO A 90 7.08 -5.06 -15.23
N GLY A 91 8.15 -4.27 -15.37
CA GLY A 91 9.44 -4.52 -14.71
C GLY A 91 9.44 -4.29 -13.20
N ASP A 92 8.71 -3.29 -12.70
CA ASP A 92 8.67 -2.95 -11.27
C ASP A 92 7.85 -3.98 -10.47
N CYS A 93 6.71 -4.40 -11.04
CA CYS A 93 5.93 -5.51 -10.51
C CYS A 93 6.71 -6.83 -10.50
N LEU A 94 7.48 -7.10 -11.57
CA LEU A 94 8.29 -8.32 -11.64
C LEU A 94 9.32 -8.39 -10.50
N ARG A 95 9.97 -7.26 -10.18
CA ARG A 95 10.97 -7.21 -9.10
C ARG A 95 10.36 -7.48 -7.74
N LEU A 96 9.21 -6.87 -7.45
CA LEU A 96 8.47 -7.13 -6.22
C LEU A 96 8.09 -8.61 -6.11
N PHE A 97 7.54 -9.21 -7.16
CA PHE A 97 7.16 -10.63 -7.12
C PHE A 97 8.35 -11.57 -6.98
N GLN A 98 9.48 -11.28 -7.64
CA GLN A 98 10.72 -12.01 -7.44
C GLN A 98 11.18 -11.95 -5.98
N HIS A 99 11.16 -10.75 -5.39
CA HIS A 99 11.51 -10.56 -3.98
C HIS A 99 10.57 -11.33 -3.04
N LEU A 100 9.25 -11.21 -3.22
CA LEU A 100 8.28 -11.89 -2.35
C LEU A 100 8.36 -13.42 -2.44
N ASN A 101 8.73 -13.97 -3.61
CA ASN A 101 9.00 -15.40 -3.75
C ASN A 101 10.33 -15.83 -3.08
N GLY A 102 11.27 -14.91 -2.92
CA GLY A 102 12.59 -15.17 -2.34
C GLY A 102 12.78 -14.76 -0.88
N CYS A 103 11.96 -13.86 -0.33
CA CYS A 103 12.00 -13.42 1.07
C CYS A 103 10.67 -13.70 1.78
N TYR A 104 10.60 -14.81 2.52
CA TYR A 104 9.42 -15.20 3.29
C TYR A 104 8.97 -14.12 4.29
N MET A 105 9.91 -13.45 4.97
CA MET A 105 9.59 -12.37 5.92
C MET A 105 8.85 -11.21 5.24
N CYS A 106 9.32 -10.75 4.07
CA CYS A 106 8.59 -9.71 3.34
C CYS A 106 7.23 -10.19 2.83
N PHE A 107 7.09 -11.47 2.50
CA PHE A 107 5.79 -12.03 2.14
C PHE A 107 4.81 -12.06 3.33
N GLU A 108 5.30 -12.41 4.53
CA GLU A 108 4.50 -12.36 5.77
C GLU A 108 4.07 -10.94 6.14
N GLU A 109 4.89 -9.92 5.86
CA GLU A 109 4.52 -8.51 6.07
C GLU A 109 3.57 -7.99 4.98
N TYR A 110 3.80 -8.38 3.73
CA TYR A 110 3.01 -7.94 2.58
C TYR A 110 1.60 -8.49 2.59
N SER A 111 1.46 -9.81 2.81
CA SER A 111 0.19 -10.51 2.58
C SER A 111 -0.97 -10.04 3.47
N PRO A 112 -0.81 -9.73 4.77
CA PRO A 112 -1.89 -9.22 5.60
C PRO A 112 -2.33 -7.82 5.18
N VAL A 113 -1.38 -6.92 4.88
CA VAL A 113 -1.69 -5.56 4.43
C VAL A 113 -2.51 -5.61 3.14
N PHE A 114 -2.08 -6.40 2.16
CA PHE A 114 -2.77 -6.52 0.87
C PHE A 114 -4.15 -7.18 1.00
N ARG A 115 -4.24 -8.24 1.81
CA ARG A 115 -5.51 -8.93 2.10
C ARG A 115 -6.52 -7.99 2.76
N ASP A 116 -6.11 -7.29 3.79
CA ASP A 116 -6.98 -6.41 4.56
C ASP A 116 -7.44 -5.20 3.72
N TYR A 117 -6.54 -4.66 2.90
CA TYR A 117 -6.88 -3.63 1.91
C TYR A 117 -7.95 -4.13 0.94
N TYR A 118 -7.78 -5.33 0.38
CA TYR A 118 -8.73 -5.91 -0.57
C TYR A 118 -10.11 -6.13 0.04
N TYR A 119 -10.19 -6.77 1.21
CA TYR A 119 -11.47 -7.04 1.86
C TYR A 119 -12.16 -5.75 2.32
N MET A 120 -11.40 -4.78 2.84
CA MET A 120 -11.98 -3.50 3.22
C MET A 120 -12.54 -2.75 2.00
N LEU A 121 -11.84 -2.77 0.85
CA LEU A 121 -12.40 -2.19 -0.37
C LEU A 121 -13.69 -2.87 -0.81
N GLN A 122 -13.76 -4.21 -0.74
CA GLN A 122 -14.99 -4.94 -1.06
C GLN A 122 -16.15 -4.55 -0.12
N ASP A 123 -15.89 -4.48 1.18
CA ASP A 123 -16.89 -4.10 2.18
C ASP A 123 -17.40 -2.67 1.99
N LEU A 124 -16.53 -1.77 1.52
CA LEU A 124 -16.87 -0.38 1.18
C LEU A 124 -17.58 -0.25 -0.18
N GLY A 125 -17.74 -1.34 -0.94
CA GLY A 125 -18.28 -1.32 -2.30
C GLY A 125 -17.34 -0.71 -3.35
N GLY A 126 -16.06 -0.57 -3.02
CA GLY A 126 -15.01 -0.14 -3.95
C GLY A 126 -14.53 -1.29 -4.84
N SER A 127 -13.96 -0.94 -5.99
CA SER A 127 -13.24 -1.90 -6.84
C SER A 127 -11.74 -1.63 -6.76
N VAL A 128 -10.93 -2.69 -6.68
CA VAL A 128 -9.50 -2.58 -6.99
C VAL A 128 -9.38 -2.14 -8.46
N PRO A 129 -8.60 -1.10 -8.80
CA PRO A 129 -8.34 -0.76 -10.19
C PRO A 129 -7.62 -1.92 -10.89
N ILE A 130 -8.36 -2.73 -11.64
CA ILE A 130 -7.81 -3.78 -12.50
C ILE A 130 -7.39 -3.11 -13.80
N SER A 131 -6.13 -3.29 -14.23
CA SER A 131 -5.70 -2.77 -15.53
C SER A 131 -6.56 -3.39 -16.63
N LYS A 132 -7.02 -2.56 -17.57
CA LYS A 132 -7.56 -3.08 -18.82
C LYS A 132 -6.38 -3.65 -19.58
N SER A 133 -6.29 -4.97 -19.65
CA SER A 133 -5.34 -5.66 -20.52
C SER A 133 -5.48 -5.11 -21.94
N HIS A 134 -4.46 -4.42 -22.43
CA HIS A 134 -4.31 -4.04 -23.83
C HIS A 134 -3.39 -5.05 -24.54
#